data_AF-A0AAV5UYA3-F1
#
_entry.id   AF-A0AAV5UYA3-F1
#
_cell.length_a   1.000
_cell.length_b   1.000
_cell.length_c   1.000
_cell.angle_alpha   90.00
_cell.angle_beta   90.00
_cell.angle_gamma   90.00
#
_symmetry.space_group_name_H-M   'P 1'
#
loop_
_entity.id
_entity.type
_entity.pdbx_description
1 polymer ?
#
loop_
_entity_poly.entity_id
_entity_poly.type
_entity_poly.pdbx_seq_one_letter_code
_entity_poly.pdbx_strand_id
1 'polypeptide(L)'
;VARKYRRIALHLVRTLKNEKSTSLIVCKDGRGHSGQFILLHSVISETVATGPEFKLKMPESLASLRQSRWGAIQTEQQYLLMYMLSLDFLACKSKQFEPQARNLERAILDYLKKQKEAVPKASTPKEAKAITEKPEKTEEKKEEKK
;
A
#
# COMPACT_ATOMS: atom_id res chain seq x y z
N VAL A 1 1.27 14.03 2.76
CA VAL A 1 0.16 14.22 1.78
C VAL A 1 -0.89 15.09 2.45
N ALA A 2 -1.23 16.25 1.86
CA ALA A 2 -2.21 17.14 2.47
C ALA A 2 -3.60 16.46 2.58
N ARG A 3 -4.33 16.70 3.68
CA ARG A 3 -5.71 16.19 3.92
C ARG A 3 -6.64 16.37 2.72
N LYS A 4 -6.48 17.48 1.97
CA LYS A 4 -7.26 17.77 0.75
C LYS A 4 -7.18 16.64 -0.28
N TYR A 5 -5.96 16.14 -0.57
CA TYR A 5 -5.77 15.07 -1.55
C TYR A 5 -6.33 13.73 -1.08
N ARG A 6 -6.30 13.47 0.24
CA ARG A 6 -6.87 12.26 0.84
C ARG A 6 -8.37 12.19 0.66
N ARG A 7 -9.08 13.31 0.84
CA ARG A 7 -10.53 13.40 0.57
C ARG A 7 -10.86 13.19 -0.91
N ILE A 8 -10.06 13.74 -1.82
CA ILE A 8 -10.24 13.53 -3.27
C ILE A 8 -10.09 12.04 -3.61
N ALA A 9 -9.06 11.38 -3.08
CA ALA A 9 -8.87 9.94 -3.28
C ALA A 9 -10.05 9.12 -2.76
N LEU A 10 -10.55 9.42 -1.55
CA LEU A 10 -11.75 8.76 -1.00
C LEU A 10 -13.00 8.99 -1.85
N HIS A 11 -13.17 10.19 -2.40
CA HIS A 11 -14.27 10.49 -3.30
C HIS A 11 -14.19 9.66 -4.58
N LEU A 12 -13.00 9.60 -5.20
CA LEU A 12 -12.76 8.80 -6.41
C LEU A 12 -13.13 7.32 -6.20
N VAL A 13 -12.66 6.69 -5.13
CA VAL A 13 -12.97 5.27 -4.84
C VAL A 13 -14.47 5.06 -4.62
N ARG A 14 -15.16 6.02 -4.00
CA ARG A 14 -16.62 5.94 -3.79
C ARG A 14 -17.40 6.05 -5.10
N THR A 15 -17.00 6.94 -5.99
CA THR A 15 -17.68 7.13 -7.28
C THR A 15 -17.57 5.88 -8.16
N LEU A 16 -16.44 5.19 -8.12
CA LEU A 16 -16.19 3.98 -8.91
C LEU A 16 -16.84 2.70 -8.33
N LYS A 17 -17.42 2.75 -7.13
CA LYS A 17 -18.03 1.59 -6.47
C LYS A 17 -19.34 1.11 -7.13
N ASN A 18 -19.95 1.92 -8.00
CA ASN A 18 -21.27 1.64 -8.57
C ASN A 18 -21.23 0.76 -9.84
N GLU A 19 -20.05 0.38 -10.32
CA GLU A 19 -19.88 -0.50 -11.47
C GLU A 19 -20.16 -1.96 -11.07
N LYS A 20 -21.15 -2.61 -11.70
CA LYS A 20 -21.47 -4.05 -11.48
C LYS A 20 -20.52 -4.99 -12.22
N SER A 21 -19.70 -4.45 -13.12
CA SER A 21 -18.78 -5.17 -14.00
C SER A 21 -17.36 -5.22 -13.43
N THR A 22 -16.54 -6.12 -13.97
CA THR A 22 -15.13 -6.20 -13.60
C THR A 22 -14.39 -4.93 -14.06
N SER A 23 -13.86 -4.17 -13.10
CA SER A 23 -13.07 -2.96 -13.37
C SER A 23 -11.58 -3.26 -13.53
N LEU A 24 -10.98 -2.76 -14.62
CA LEU A 24 -9.55 -2.87 -14.85
C LEU A 24 -8.80 -1.67 -14.23
N ILE A 25 -7.97 -1.94 -13.22
CA ILE A 25 -7.19 -0.90 -12.52
C ILE A 25 -5.70 -1.10 -12.80
N VAL A 26 -5.11 -0.17 -13.55
CA VAL A 26 -3.70 -0.23 -13.96
C VAL A 26 -2.97 1.03 -13.49
N CYS A 27 -1.73 0.85 -13.05
CA CYS A 27 -0.77 1.92 -12.81
C CYS A 27 0.52 1.57 -13.55
N LYS A 28 1.55 2.42 -13.45
CA LYS A 28 2.84 2.24 -14.15
C LYS A 28 3.40 0.81 -14.05
N ASP A 29 3.57 0.30 -12.83
CA ASP A 29 4.11 -1.03 -12.57
C ASP A 29 3.01 -2.05 -12.20
N GLY A 30 1.74 -1.62 -12.24
CA GLY A 30 0.57 -2.41 -11.86
C GLY A 30 0.47 -2.84 -10.38
N ARG A 31 1.50 -2.70 -9.54
CA ARG A 31 1.50 -3.30 -8.18
C ARG A 31 1.33 -2.30 -7.03
N GLY A 32 1.91 -1.11 -7.17
CA GLY A 32 1.87 -0.06 -6.13
C GLY A 32 0.49 0.59 -6.00
N HIS A 33 0.24 1.61 -6.83
CA HIS A 33 -1.01 2.39 -6.77
C HIS A 33 -2.28 1.59 -7.09
N SER A 34 -2.21 0.64 -8.01
CA SER A 34 -3.34 -0.28 -8.24
C SER A 34 -3.67 -1.08 -6.97
N GLY A 35 -2.65 -1.58 -6.27
CA GLY A 35 -2.85 -2.30 -5.00
C GLY A 35 -3.45 -1.41 -3.91
N GLN A 36 -3.03 -0.15 -3.83
CA GLN A 36 -3.61 0.82 -2.90
C GLN A 36 -5.10 1.07 -3.17
N PHE A 37 -5.47 1.24 -4.44
CA PHE A 37 -6.85 1.45 -4.83
C PHE A 37 -7.71 0.24 -4.46
N ILE A 38 -7.26 -0.97 -4.83
CA ILE A 38 -7.99 -2.21 -4.57
C ILE A 38 -8.16 -2.44 -3.06
N LEU A 39 -7.09 -2.24 -2.27
CA LEU A 39 -7.14 -2.40 -0.83
C LEU A 39 -8.11 -1.40 -0.18
N LEU A 40 -8.03 -0.13 -0.57
CA LEU A 40 -8.93 0.91 -0.05
C LEU A 40 -10.39 0.61 -0.43
N HIS A 41 -10.64 0.11 -1.64
CA HIS A 41 -11.97 -0.28 -2.08
C HIS A 41 -12.53 -1.44 -1.26
N SER A 42 -11.72 -2.47 -0.97
CA SER A 42 -12.11 -3.60 -0.10
C SER A 42 -12.43 -3.11 1.31
N VAL A 43 -11.55 -2.33 1.93
CA VAL A 43 -11.76 -1.78 3.29
C VAL A 43 -13.04 -0.94 3.35
N ILE A 44 -13.26 -0.04 2.39
CA ILE A 44 -14.49 0.78 2.33
C ILE A 44 -15.73 -0.10 2.15
N SER A 45 -15.64 -1.16 1.35
CA SER A 45 -16.76 -2.06 1.09
C SER A 45 -17.11 -2.88 2.32
N GLU A 46 -16.12 -3.43 3.01
CA GLU A 46 -16.28 -4.13 4.29
C GLU A 46 -16.83 -3.20 5.37
N THR A 47 -16.31 -1.98 5.48
CA THR A 47 -16.81 -0.99 6.45
C THR A 47 -18.30 -0.70 6.25
N VAL A 48 -18.73 -0.55 4.99
CA VAL A 48 -20.14 -0.28 4.67
C VAL A 48 -21.01 -1.53 4.88
N ALA A 49 -20.49 -2.73 4.63
CA ALA A 49 -21.23 -3.98 4.79
C ALA A 49 -21.40 -4.39 6.26
N THR A 50 -20.36 -4.25 7.08
CA THR A 50 -20.36 -4.66 8.50
C THR A 50 -20.94 -3.58 9.42
N GLY A 51 -20.93 -2.31 9.00
CA GLY A 51 -21.49 -1.21 9.78
C GLY A 51 -20.66 -0.86 11.03
N PRO A 52 -21.29 -0.59 12.19
CA PRO A 52 -20.59 -0.07 13.38
C PRO A 52 -19.60 -1.07 14.01
N GLU A 53 -19.77 -2.36 13.77
CA GLU A 53 -18.89 -3.44 14.27
C GLU A 53 -17.61 -3.61 13.44
N PHE A 54 -17.43 -2.80 12.39
CA PHE A 54 -16.26 -2.93 11.52
C PHE A 54 -14.97 -2.68 12.30
N LYS A 55 -14.09 -3.68 12.30
CA LYS A 55 -12.73 -3.60 12.85
C LYS A 55 -11.74 -3.56 11.70
N LEU A 56 -10.99 -2.46 11.60
CA LEU A 56 -9.98 -2.32 10.56
C LEU A 56 -8.80 -3.26 10.82
N LYS A 57 -8.65 -4.29 9.98
CA LYS A 57 -7.56 -5.26 10.04
C LYS A 57 -6.64 -5.17 8.82
N MET A 58 -5.96 -4.04 8.69
CA MET A 58 -5.07 -3.75 7.56
C MET A 58 -4.02 -4.84 7.21
N PRO A 59 -3.35 -5.51 8.16
CA PRO A 59 -2.40 -6.58 7.82
C PRO A 59 -3.07 -7.78 7.16
N GLU A 60 -4.24 -8.20 7.66
CA GLU A 60 -5.02 -9.31 7.11
C GLU A 60 -5.56 -8.96 5.70
N SER A 61 -6.11 -7.75 5.53
CA SER A 61 -6.59 -7.28 4.23
C SER A 61 -5.45 -7.19 3.20
N LEU A 62 -4.26 -6.73 3.61
CA LEU A 62 -3.09 -6.71 2.73
C LEU A 62 -2.59 -8.13 2.40
N ALA A 63 -2.59 -9.04 3.36
CA ALA A 63 -2.19 -10.42 3.13
C ALA A 63 -3.12 -11.09 2.11
N SER A 64 -4.44 -10.92 2.26
CA SER A 64 -5.43 -11.40 1.28
C SER A 64 -5.22 -10.78 -0.11
N LEU A 65 -4.95 -9.47 -0.18
CA LEU A 65 -4.62 -8.82 -1.46
C LEU A 65 -3.34 -9.40 -2.08
N ARG A 66 -2.32 -9.69 -1.28
CA ARG A 66 -1.05 -10.25 -1.78
C ARG A 66 -1.14 -11.71 -2.22
N GLN A 67 -2.12 -12.46 -1.71
CA GLN A 67 -2.42 -13.81 -2.21
C GLN A 67 -2.94 -13.77 -3.65
N SER A 68 -3.81 -12.81 -3.97
CA SER A 68 -4.32 -12.63 -5.35
C SER A 68 -3.32 -11.91 -6.27
N ARG A 69 -2.56 -10.96 -5.73
CA ARG A 69 -1.60 -10.15 -6.49
C ARG A 69 -0.31 -9.93 -5.73
N TRP A 70 0.71 -10.71 -6.10
CA TRP A 70 2.05 -10.60 -5.52
C TRP A 70 2.62 -9.18 -5.65
N GLY A 71 3.35 -8.76 -4.62
CA GLY A 71 4.01 -7.45 -4.59
C GLY A 71 3.06 -6.25 -4.50
N ALA A 72 1.78 -6.45 -4.21
CA ALA A 72 0.85 -5.35 -3.94
C ALA A 72 1.32 -4.52 -2.75
N ILE A 73 1.32 -3.20 -2.91
CA ILE A 73 1.84 -2.21 -1.95
C ILE A 73 3.32 -2.49 -1.62
N GLN A 74 4.20 -1.77 -2.32
CA GLN A 74 5.64 -2.05 -2.32
C GLN A 74 6.40 -1.28 -1.23
N THR A 75 5.94 -0.08 -0.92
CA THR A 75 6.66 0.82 -0.02
C THR A 75 5.90 0.99 1.29
N GLU A 76 6.64 1.23 2.36
CA GLU A 76 6.05 1.49 3.67
C GLU A 76 5.17 2.74 3.65
N GLN A 77 5.58 3.78 2.92
CA GLN A 77 4.79 5.01 2.77
C GLN A 77 3.43 4.74 2.12
N GLN A 78 3.38 3.81 1.15
CA GLN A 78 2.11 3.39 0.54
C GLN A 78 1.22 2.68 1.56
N TYR A 79 1.79 1.86 2.43
CA TYR A 79 1.06 1.14 3.48
C TYR A 79 0.52 2.08 4.57
N LEU A 80 1.36 3.01 5.06
CA LEU A 80 0.97 4.04 6.02
C LEU A 80 -0.14 4.94 5.46
N LEU A 81 -0.08 5.25 4.16
CA LEU A 81 -1.14 6.00 3.48
C LEU A 81 -2.49 5.26 3.55
N MET A 82 -2.50 3.93 3.46
CA MET A 82 -3.75 3.16 3.54
C MET A 82 -4.38 3.27 4.91
N TYR A 83 -3.60 3.20 5.99
CA TYR A 83 -4.13 3.45 7.33
C TYR A 83 -4.73 4.86 7.46
N MET A 84 -4.04 5.88 6.94
CA MET A 84 -4.56 7.26 6.99
C MET A 84 -5.88 7.39 6.22
N LEU A 85 -5.97 6.82 5.01
CA LEU A 85 -7.19 6.89 4.20
C LEU A 85 -8.36 6.13 4.85
N SER A 86 -8.09 4.94 5.41
CA SER A 86 -9.10 4.15 6.10
C SER A 86 -9.64 4.86 7.35
N LEU A 87 -8.77 5.46 8.17
CA LEU A 87 -9.22 6.25 9.31
C LEU A 87 -9.92 7.54 8.92
N ASP A 88 -9.45 8.26 7.89
CA ASP A 88 -10.14 9.45 7.38
C ASP A 88 -11.55 9.10 6.89
N PHE A 89 -11.73 7.96 6.23
CA PHE A 89 -13.03 7.46 5.82
C PHE A 89 -13.94 7.20 7.03
N LEU A 90 -13.43 6.54 8.06
CA LEU A 90 -14.15 6.26 9.30
C LEU A 90 -14.51 7.55 10.05
N ALA A 91 -13.58 8.52 10.12
CA ALA A 91 -13.81 9.83 10.73
C ALA A 91 -14.89 10.64 10.00
N CYS A 92 -14.97 10.54 8.66
CA CYS A 92 -16.07 11.12 7.89
C CYS A 92 -17.43 10.46 8.18
N LYS A 93 -17.45 9.18 8.57
CA LYS A 93 -18.68 8.44 8.89
C LYS A 93 -19.10 8.60 10.36
N SER A 94 -18.14 8.63 11.27
CA SER A 94 -18.36 8.85 12.70
C SER A 94 -17.28 9.75 13.28
N LYS A 95 -17.72 10.87 13.88
CA LYS A 95 -16.83 11.86 14.52
C LYS A 95 -16.03 11.27 15.68
N GLN A 96 -16.42 10.13 16.22
CA GLN A 96 -15.68 9.43 17.27
C GLN A 96 -14.26 9.03 16.85
N PHE A 97 -14.01 8.91 15.54
CA PHE A 97 -12.71 8.52 14.98
C PHE A 97 -11.78 9.70 14.65
N GLU A 98 -12.26 10.94 14.71
CA GLU A 98 -11.44 12.16 14.48
C GLU A 98 -10.20 12.27 15.39
N PRO A 99 -10.27 12.01 16.71
CA PRO A 99 -9.07 12.07 17.55
C PRO A 99 -8.07 10.97 17.17
N GLN A 100 -8.51 9.73 16.89
CA GLN A 100 -7.61 8.67 16.43
C GLN A 100 -6.96 9.03 15.08
N ALA A 101 -7.73 9.58 14.14
CA ALA A 101 -7.22 10.00 12.84
C ALA A 101 -6.15 11.09 12.97
N ARG A 102 -6.36 12.09 13.84
CA ARG A 102 -5.37 13.14 14.12
C ARG A 102 -4.11 12.60 14.81
N ASN A 103 -4.27 11.72 15.78
CA ASN A 103 -3.15 11.14 16.51
C ASN A 103 -2.29 10.26 15.59
N LEU A 104 -2.92 9.44 14.75
CA LEU A 104 -2.20 8.61 13.79
C LEU A 104 -1.49 9.48 12.75
N GLU A 105 -2.15 10.52 12.23
CA GLU A 105 -1.52 11.44 11.27
C GLU A 105 -0.26 12.08 11.85
N ARG A 106 -0.28 12.53 13.11
CA ARG A 106 0.91 13.04 13.80
C ARG A 106 2.00 11.97 13.92
N ALA A 107 1.65 10.79 14.44
CA ALA A 107 2.61 9.71 14.63
C ALA A 107 3.29 9.28 13.32
N ILE A 108 2.54 9.22 12.22
CA ILE A 108 3.08 8.91 10.89
C ILE A 108 3.99 10.02 10.38
N LEU A 109 3.63 11.29 10.54
CA LEU A 109 4.47 12.41 10.13
C LEU A 109 5.79 12.43 10.92
N ASP A 110 5.73 12.18 12.22
CA ASP A 110 6.91 12.10 13.08
C ASP A 110 7.82 10.93 12.67
N TYR A 111 7.22 9.77 12.39
CA TYR A 111 7.94 8.60 11.87
C TYR A 111 8.65 8.90 10.54
N LEU A 112 7.94 9.51 9.60
CA LEU A 112 8.49 9.87 8.30
C LEU A 112 9.57 10.96 8.39
N LYS A 113 9.49 11.85 9.39
CA LYS A 113 10.53 12.85 9.66
C LYS A 113 11.79 12.18 10.17
N LYS A 114 11.69 11.29 11.16
CA LYS A 114 12.82 10.51 11.68
C LYS A 114 13.50 9.67 10.60
N GLN A 115 12.72 9.01 9.73
CA GLN A 115 13.22 8.26 8.57
C GLN A 115 14.08 9.13 7.64
N LYS A 116 13.71 10.39 7.41
CA LYS A 116 14.49 11.32 6.56
C LYS A 116 15.78 11.80 7.24
N GLU A 117 15.77 11.95 8.55
CA GLU A 117 16.93 12.37 9.34
C GLU A 117 17.94 11.22 9.53
N ALA A 118 17.47 9.97 9.56
CA ALA A 118 18.29 8.77 9.70
C ALA A 118 19.03 8.36 8.41
N VAL A 119 18.66 8.89 7.25
CA VAL A 119 19.40 8.67 5.99
C VAL A 119 20.35 9.84 5.77
N PRO A 120 21.66 9.72 6.05
CA PRO A 120 22.62 10.77 5.72
C PRO A 120 22.66 10.98 4.20
N LYS A 121 22.83 12.24 3.77
CA LYS A 121 23.07 12.65 2.38
C LYS A 121 24.22 11.84 1.78
N ALA A 122 23.93 10.73 1.11
CA ALA A 122 24.89 10.03 0.25
C ALA A 122 24.66 10.46 -1.22
N SER A 123 25.53 11.39 -1.63
CA SER A 123 26.13 11.60 -2.96
C SER A 123 25.25 11.62 -4.23
N THR A 124 25.45 12.70 -4.98
CA THR A 124 25.23 12.89 -6.43
C THR A 124 25.62 11.70 -7.32
N PRO A 125 25.04 11.60 -8.54
CA PRO A 125 25.14 10.43 -9.41
C PRO A 125 26.46 10.40 -10.19
N LYS A 126 27.46 9.67 -9.71
CA LYS A 126 28.58 9.12 -10.48
C LYS A 126 29.07 7.87 -9.73
N GLU A 127 29.41 6.81 -10.46
CA GLU A 127 29.81 5.48 -9.97
C GLU A 127 28.68 4.46 -9.71
N ALA A 128 27.82 4.28 -10.71
CA ALA A 128 27.19 2.98 -10.97
C ALA A 128 27.85 2.36 -12.23
N LYS A 129 29.16 2.13 -12.17
CA LYS A 129 29.92 1.32 -13.14
C LYS A 129 31.12 0.71 -12.44
N ALA A 130 30.92 -0.46 -11.85
CA ALA A 130 31.89 -1.56 -11.73
C ALA A 130 31.29 -2.59 -10.75
N ILE A 131 31.60 -3.88 -10.99
CA ILE A 131 31.18 -5.08 -10.25
C ILE A 131 29.87 -5.67 -10.83
N THR A 132 29.94 -6.15 -12.09
CA THR A 132 30.21 -7.57 -12.55
C THR A 132 28.91 -8.36 -12.72
N GLU A 133 28.36 -8.54 -13.92
CA GLU A 133 28.78 -9.51 -14.96
C GLU A 133 29.19 -10.90 -14.41
N LYS A 134 28.19 -11.81 -14.43
CA LYS A 134 28.14 -13.25 -14.82
C LYS A 134 29.42 -14.12 -14.78
N PRO A 135 29.35 -15.48 -14.60
CA PRO A 135 28.44 -16.43 -15.32
C PRO A 135 27.90 -17.60 -14.44
N GLU A 136 26.81 -18.34 -14.69
CA GLU A 136 26.35 -19.15 -15.83
C GLU A 136 27.32 -20.24 -16.34
N LYS A 137 27.26 -21.44 -15.74
CA LYS A 137 27.55 -22.79 -16.30
C LYS A 137 26.96 -23.82 -15.33
N THR A 138 25.90 -24.57 -15.67
CA THR A 138 25.87 -25.86 -16.41
C THR A 138 26.66 -26.97 -15.73
N GLU A 139 25.96 -27.95 -15.14
CA GLU A 139 26.44 -29.34 -15.07
C GLU A 139 25.26 -30.32 -15.00
N GLU A 140 25.04 -31.00 -16.12
CA GLU A 140 24.25 -32.21 -16.31
C GLU A 140 25.26 -33.38 -16.35
N LYS A 141 25.14 -34.41 -15.49
CA LYS A 141 25.42 -35.81 -15.85
C LYS A 141 25.04 -36.84 -14.76
N LYS A 142 24.08 -37.70 -15.14
CA LYS A 142 23.96 -39.17 -14.99
C LYS A 142 24.93 -39.96 -14.09
N GLU A 143 24.34 -40.83 -13.25
CA GLU A 143 24.66 -42.26 -12.96
C GLU A 143 23.54 -42.78 -12.03
N GLU A 144 22.58 -43.65 -12.38
CA GLU A 144 22.56 -45.10 -12.70
C GLU A 144 23.24 -46.07 -11.69
N LYS A 145 22.46 -47.09 -11.28
CA LYS A 145 22.75 -48.31 -10.46
C LYS A 145 22.69 -48.20 -8.93
N LYS A 146 21.62 -48.71 -8.32
CA LYS A 146 21.43 -50.13 -7.96
C LYS A 146 20.00 -50.39 -7.48
#